data_AF-A0A7C4KDY5-F1
#
_entry.id   AF-A0A7C4KDY5-F1
#
_cell.length_a   1.000
_cell.length_b   1.000
_cell.length_c   1.000
_cell.angle_alpha   90.00
_cell.angle_beta   90.00
_cell.angle_gamma   90.00
#
_symmetry.space_group_name_H-M   'P 1'
#
loop_
_entity.id
_entity.type
_entity.pdbx_description
1 polymer ?
#
loop_
_entity_poly.entity_id
_entity_poly.type
_entity_poly.pdbx_seq_one_letter_code
_entity_poly.pdbx_strand_id
1 'polypeptide(L)'
;MASQVLPPAPDDGDAAGSGSGHSWQASVAGINAVSRAKQTDIPLVSWRARGGLPVSFSLHHNSKAAYTNPAIGAKWSHTYDTHLNVHPQQNRAVVVWGHQTIQLFDLQGGQWVPRDGYRDRLSASGNSYALTLKSQVRLEFEPTNVINHYRLSRIVDTNGNAIALTYDSNGLLTQVSDPSGRAIQLQYTGNKLTGVRFAVGEWRGMSRMRCTGCMTRQATGCNRCGMAWSRTTLTMMTTGC
;
A
#
# COMPACT_ATOMS: atom_id res chain seq x y z
N MET A 1 11.59 -8.06 28.14
CA MET A 1 11.21 -7.88 26.73
C MET A 1 12.30 -7.03 26.10
N ALA A 2 13.07 -7.55 25.14
CA ALA A 2 14.07 -6.74 24.45
C ALA A 2 13.31 -5.68 23.64
N SER A 3 13.42 -4.42 24.06
CA SER A 3 12.91 -3.30 23.27
C SER A 3 13.58 -3.37 21.91
N GLN A 4 12.83 -3.63 20.84
CA GLN A 4 13.40 -3.65 19.50
C GLN A 4 13.83 -2.24 19.16
N VAL A 5 15.12 -1.97 19.34
CA VAL A 5 15.74 -0.71 18.95
C VAL A 5 15.82 -0.70 17.42
N LEU A 6 15.37 0.40 16.81
CA LEU A 6 15.53 0.61 15.38
C LEU A 6 17.01 0.50 14.97
N PRO A 7 17.31 0.00 13.77
CA PRO A 7 18.67 0.09 13.24
C PRO A 7 19.13 1.57 13.21
N PRO A 8 20.44 1.85 13.18
CA PRO A 8 20.90 3.23 13.02
C PRO A 8 20.30 3.85 11.75
N ALA A 9 20.11 5.17 11.76
CA ALA A 9 19.61 5.86 10.58
C ALA A 9 20.54 5.62 9.38
N PRO A 10 20.02 5.35 8.18
CA PRO A 10 20.83 5.28 6.97
C PRO A 10 21.61 6.57 6.78
N ASP A 11 22.81 6.43 6.24
CA ASP A 11 23.59 7.57 5.79
C ASP A 11 23.10 8.07 4.42
N ASP A 12 23.68 9.18 3.95
CA ASP A 12 23.29 9.78 2.67
C ASP A 12 23.63 8.84 1.48
N GLY A 13 24.60 7.93 1.64
CA GLY A 13 25.00 6.95 0.62
C GLY A 13 24.00 5.80 0.48
N ASP A 14 23.51 5.27 1.60
CA ASP A 14 22.43 4.30 1.66
C ASP A 14 21.13 4.89 1.09
N ALA A 15 20.84 6.16 1.43
CA ALA A 15 19.68 6.87 0.89
C ALA A 15 19.76 7.06 -0.63
N ALA A 16 20.92 7.50 -1.15
CA ALA A 16 21.15 7.63 -2.59
C ALA A 16 21.19 6.28 -3.33
N GLY A 17 21.51 5.20 -2.61
CA GLY A 17 21.53 3.83 -3.09
C GLY A 17 20.15 3.21 -3.34
N SER A 18 19.16 3.65 -2.58
CA SER A 18 17.87 2.96 -2.43
C SER A 18 16.74 3.62 -3.25
N GLY A 19 15.91 2.76 -3.85
CA GLY A 19 14.75 3.17 -4.66
C GLY A 19 15.09 3.70 -6.05
N SER A 20 14.12 4.39 -6.65
CA SER A 20 14.35 5.10 -7.90
C SER A 20 15.25 6.30 -7.60
N GLY A 21 16.42 6.34 -8.24
CA GLY A 21 17.29 7.50 -8.09
C GLY A 21 16.66 8.78 -8.64
N HIS A 22 17.27 9.92 -8.35
CA HIS A 22 16.70 11.23 -8.66
C HIS A 22 16.47 11.44 -10.17
N SER A 23 15.52 12.30 -10.52
CA SER A 23 15.13 12.54 -11.92
C SER A 23 16.26 13.05 -12.84
N TRP A 24 17.32 13.62 -12.26
CA TRP A 24 18.50 14.08 -12.98
C TRP A 24 19.58 13.00 -13.14
N GLN A 25 19.42 11.84 -12.50
CA GLN A 25 20.34 10.72 -12.64
C GLN A 25 19.96 9.90 -13.88
N ALA A 26 20.95 9.61 -14.72
CA ALA A 26 20.75 8.73 -15.86
C ALA A 26 20.39 7.32 -15.38
N SER A 27 19.45 6.67 -16.08
CA SER A 27 19.15 5.25 -15.90
C SER A 27 19.09 4.53 -17.24
N VAL A 28 19.62 3.31 -17.28
CA VAL A 28 19.61 2.46 -18.46
C VAL A 28 19.09 1.09 -18.06
N ALA A 29 18.03 0.62 -18.72
CA ALA A 29 17.40 -0.67 -18.44
C ALA A 29 17.09 -0.90 -16.94
N GLY A 30 16.63 0.13 -16.22
CA GLY A 30 16.32 0.05 -14.79
C GLY A 30 17.53 0.05 -13.87
N ILE A 31 18.74 0.28 -14.38
CA ILE A 31 19.94 0.50 -13.56
C ILE A 31 20.19 1.99 -13.46
N ASN A 32 20.30 2.51 -12.24
CA ASN A 32 20.71 3.89 -12.02
C ASN A 32 22.23 4.02 -12.23
N ALA A 33 22.67 4.97 -13.05
CA ALA A 33 24.08 5.14 -13.41
C ALA A 33 24.95 5.65 -12.25
N VAL A 34 24.37 6.37 -11.29
CA VAL A 34 25.08 6.92 -10.14
C VAL A 34 25.17 5.88 -9.02
N SER A 35 24.03 5.36 -8.56
CA SER A 35 23.99 4.41 -7.46
C SER A 35 24.36 2.98 -7.85
N ARG A 36 24.30 2.66 -9.16
CA ARG A 36 24.45 1.28 -9.69
C ARG A 36 23.41 0.31 -9.13
N ALA A 37 22.31 0.83 -8.61
CA ALA A 37 21.19 0.03 -8.14
C ALA A 37 20.33 -0.42 -9.33
N LYS A 38 19.97 -1.70 -9.36
CA LYS A 38 18.96 -2.24 -10.28
C LYS A 38 17.59 -2.13 -9.63
N GLN A 39 16.74 -1.30 -10.21
CA GLN A 39 15.31 -1.19 -9.89
C GLN A 39 14.50 -2.07 -10.85
N THR A 40 13.57 -2.84 -10.30
CA THR A 40 12.56 -3.58 -11.07
C THR A 40 11.21 -3.39 -10.40
N ASP A 41 10.22 -2.95 -11.17
CA ASP A 41 8.86 -2.69 -10.70
C ASP A 41 7.87 -3.59 -11.43
N ILE A 42 7.03 -4.30 -10.66
CA ILE A 42 6.03 -5.22 -11.18
C ILE A 42 4.65 -4.70 -10.75
N PRO A 43 3.93 -3.97 -11.63
CA PRO A 43 2.59 -3.49 -11.31
C PRO A 43 1.60 -4.67 -11.27
N LEU A 44 0.81 -4.78 -10.20
CA LEU A 44 -0.21 -5.82 -10.07
C LEU A 44 -1.62 -5.28 -10.30
N VAL A 45 -1.95 -4.15 -9.69
CA VAL A 45 -3.27 -3.52 -9.83
C VAL A 45 -3.17 -2.02 -9.62
N SER A 46 -3.96 -1.25 -10.36
CA SER A 46 -4.12 0.18 -10.10
C SER A 46 -5.48 0.69 -10.52
N TRP A 47 -5.97 1.73 -9.83
CA TRP A 47 -7.13 2.52 -10.21
C TRP A 47 -7.03 3.93 -9.61
N ARG A 48 -8.00 4.79 -9.94
CA ARG A 48 -8.17 6.10 -9.32
C ARG A 48 -9.34 6.03 -8.34
N ALA A 49 -9.09 6.38 -7.08
CA ALA A 49 -10.14 6.57 -6.09
C ALA A 49 -10.89 7.88 -6.35
N ARG A 50 -11.97 8.09 -5.58
CA ARG A 50 -12.66 9.38 -5.51
C ARG A 50 -11.64 10.50 -5.20
N GLY A 51 -11.77 11.63 -5.87
CA GLY A 51 -10.81 12.75 -5.76
C GLY A 51 -9.57 12.60 -6.63
N GLY A 52 -9.43 11.51 -7.40
CA GLY A 52 -8.31 11.29 -8.31
C GLY A 52 -7.05 10.75 -7.64
N LEU A 53 -7.11 10.40 -6.34
CA LEU A 53 -6.03 9.73 -5.63
C LEU A 53 -5.68 8.40 -6.33
N PRO A 54 -4.43 8.18 -6.74
CA PRO A 54 -4.02 6.91 -7.31
C PRO A 54 -3.96 5.84 -6.22
N VAL A 55 -4.68 4.74 -6.43
CA VAL A 55 -4.54 3.51 -5.65
C VAL A 55 -3.80 2.53 -6.53
N SER A 56 -2.60 2.14 -6.15
CA SER A 56 -1.81 1.16 -6.90
C SER A 56 -1.12 0.19 -5.95
N PHE A 57 -0.98 -1.05 -6.39
CA PHE A 57 -0.17 -2.05 -5.72
C PHE A 57 0.82 -2.62 -6.73
N SER A 58 2.09 -2.34 -6.50
CA SER A 58 3.23 -2.85 -7.26
C SER A 58 4.22 -3.49 -6.31
N LEU A 59 4.91 -4.52 -6.80
CA LEU A 59 6.09 -5.07 -6.13
C LEU A 59 7.33 -4.37 -6.67
N HIS A 60 8.22 -3.98 -5.77
CA HIS A 60 9.43 -3.23 -6.07
C HIS A 60 10.64 -4.02 -5.58
N HIS A 61 11.62 -4.19 -6.46
CA HIS A 61 12.92 -4.75 -6.14
C HIS A 61 14.01 -3.71 -6.38
N ASN A 62 14.88 -3.54 -5.40
CA ASN A 62 16.09 -2.73 -5.54
C ASN A 62 17.30 -3.48 -4.99
N SER A 63 18.31 -3.72 -5.83
CA SER A 63 19.50 -4.48 -5.44
C SER A 63 20.28 -3.88 -4.27
N LYS A 64 20.13 -2.58 -4.02
CA LYS A 64 20.80 -1.82 -2.95
C LYS A 64 19.84 -1.33 -1.85
N ALA A 65 18.60 -1.83 -1.79
CA ALA A 65 17.64 -1.41 -0.78
C ALA A 65 18.22 -1.52 0.64
N ALA A 66 18.22 -0.41 1.40
CA ALA A 66 18.67 -0.41 2.80
C ALA A 66 17.66 -1.13 3.70
N TYR A 67 16.38 -1.01 3.38
CA TYR A 67 15.27 -1.65 4.08
C TYR A 67 14.73 -2.85 3.31
N THR A 68 14.26 -3.85 4.05
CA THR A 68 13.70 -5.10 3.52
C THR A 68 12.36 -5.36 4.17
N ASN A 69 11.35 -5.74 3.36
CA ASN A 69 10.10 -6.24 3.90
C ASN A 69 10.26 -7.75 4.22
N PRO A 70 10.19 -8.17 5.50
CA PRO A 70 10.32 -9.57 5.87
C PRO A 70 9.21 -10.46 5.31
N ALA A 71 8.04 -9.90 4.97
CA ALA A 71 6.91 -10.66 4.45
C ALA A 71 7.04 -11.04 2.97
N ILE A 72 7.79 -10.27 2.19
CA ILE A 72 8.01 -10.54 0.76
C ILE A 72 9.39 -11.15 0.54
N GLY A 73 10.44 -10.62 1.18
CA GLY A 73 11.80 -11.11 1.08
C GLY A 73 12.85 -10.01 0.93
N ALA A 74 14.11 -10.41 1.02
CA ALA A 74 15.25 -9.50 0.92
C ALA A 74 15.19 -8.65 -0.36
N LYS A 75 15.42 -7.34 -0.21
CA LYS A 75 15.44 -6.36 -1.32
C LYS A 75 14.12 -6.15 -2.06
N TRP A 76 13.04 -6.81 -1.62
CA TRP A 76 11.69 -6.59 -2.13
C TRP A 76 10.85 -5.78 -1.15
N SER A 77 9.90 -5.05 -1.72
CA SER A 77 8.89 -4.26 -1.02
C SER A 77 7.65 -4.11 -1.89
N HIS A 78 6.59 -3.52 -1.34
CA HIS A 78 5.40 -3.13 -2.08
C HIS A 78 5.05 -1.66 -1.85
N THR A 79 4.21 -1.09 -2.72
CA THR A 79 3.82 0.34 -2.69
C THR A 79 3.42 0.89 -1.31
N TYR A 80 2.76 0.06 -0.48
CA TYR A 80 2.30 0.46 0.85
C TYR A 80 3.27 0.12 2.00
N ASP A 81 4.51 -0.26 1.71
CA ASP A 81 5.58 -0.43 2.71
C ASP A 81 6.17 0.91 3.16
N THR A 82 5.40 1.99 2.97
CA THR A 82 5.81 3.33 3.34
C THR A 82 5.75 3.48 4.85
N HIS A 83 6.86 3.82 5.47
CA HIS A 83 6.97 3.95 6.92
C HIS A 83 7.97 5.05 7.30
N LEU A 84 7.90 5.48 8.55
CA LEU A 84 8.71 6.53 9.13
C LEU A 84 9.48 5.99 10.33
N ASN A 85 10.79 6.22 10.34
CA ASN A 85 11.68 5.94 11.45
C ASN A 85 12.21 7.26 12.02
N VAL A 86 12.09 7.47 13.33
CA VAL A 86 12.60 8.67 14.01
C VAL A 86 13.79 8.28 14.88
N HIS A 87 14.90 8.99 14.72
CA HIS A 87 16.15 8.80 15.45
C HIS A 87 16.40 10.04 16.31
N PRO A 88 15.78 10.13 17.51
CA PRO A 88 15.84 11.34 18.33
C PRO A 88 17.26 11.69 18.78
N GLN A 89 18.10 10.67 19.02
CA GLN A 89 19.51 10.88 19.40
C GLN A 89 20.36 11.51 18.29
N GLN A 90 19.90 11.43 17.03
CA GLN A 90 20.60 11.96 15.86
C GLN A 90 19.88 13.17 15.25
N ASN A 91 18.79 13.65 15.88
CA ASN A 91 17.91 14.68 15.32
C ASN A 91 17.48 14.37 13.88
N ARG A 92 17.21 13.09 13.59
CA ARG A 92 16.95 12.61 12.22
C ARG A 92 15.61 11.89 12.12
N ALA A 93 14.90 12.10 11.02
CA ALA A 93 13.73 11.32 10.64
C ALA A 93 13.90 10.80 9.21
N VAL A 94 13.42 9.58 8.98
CA VAL A 94 13.68 8.82 7.76
C VAL A 94 12.34 8.29 7.26
N VAL A 95 11.87 8.82 6.13
CA VAL A 95 10.70 8.28 5.43
C VAL A 95 11.21 7.30 4.39
N VAL A 96 10.83 6.04 4.54
CA VAL A 96 11.11 4.99 3.57
C VAL A 96 9.85 4.80 2.76
N TRP A 97 9.91 5.09 1.47
CA TRP A 97 8.78 4.91 0.56
C TRP A 97 8.64 3.45 0.14
N GLY A 98 7.43 3.02 -0.23
CA GLY A 98 7.18 1.64 -0.67
C GLY A 98 7.93 1.24 -1.96
N HIS A 99 8.42 2.21 -2.74
CA HIS A 99 9.33 1.99 -3.87
C HIS A 99 10.81 2.10 -3.47
N GLN A 100 11.09 1.98 -2.17
CA GLN A 100 12.41 1.95 -1.51
C GLN A 100 13.20 3.25 -1.56
N THR A 101 12.68 4.34 -2.12
CA THR A 101 13.32 5.65 -1.99
C THR A 101 13.32 6.07 -0.53
N ILE A 102 14.46 6.58 -0.08
CA ILE A 102 14.64 7.07 1.29
C ILE A 102 14.68 8.59 1.23
N GLN A 103 13.89 9.23 2.09
CA GLN A 103 13.83 10.66 2.24
C GLN A 103 14.25 11.03 3.66
N LEU A 104 15.31 11.83 3.77
CA LEU A 104 15.91 12.21 5.04
C LEU A 104 15.43 13.60 5.51
N PHE A 105 15.22 13.72 6.81
CA PHE A 105 14.86 14.97 7.49
C PHE A 105 15.78 15.20 8.68
N ASP A 106 16.19 16.44 8.87
CA ASP A 106 16.88 16.90 10.08
C ASP A 106 15.95 17.77 10.93
N LEU A 107 16.06 17.65 12.25
CA LEU A 107 15.33 18.51 13.18
C LEU A 107 16.09 19.83 13.36
N GLN A 108 15.48 20.95 12.95
CA GLN A 108 16.03 22.29 13.10
C GLN A 108 14.97 23.19 13.75
N GLY A 109 15.29 23.79 14.91
CA GLY A 109 14.34 24.68 15.61
C GLY A 109 12.99 24.03 15.95
N GLY A 110 12.96 22.71 16.18
CA GLY A 110 11.73 21.96 16.46
C GLY A 110 10.87 21.66 15.22
N GLN A 111 11.37 21.90 14.01
CA GLN A 111 10.71 21.54 12.76
C GLN A 111 11.58 20.55 11.97
N TRP A 112 10.94 19.59 11.30
CA TRP A 112 11.62 18.64 10.41
C TRP A 112 11.85 19.29 9.05
N VAL A 113 13.12 19.44 8.67
CA VAL A 113 13.54 20.04 7.40
C VAL A 113 14.09 18.94 6.49
N PRO A 114 13.58 18.77 5.26
CA PRO A 114 14.07 17.76 4.34
C PRO A 114 15.50 18.07 3.87
N ARG A 115 16.36 17.05 3.77
CA ARG A 115 17.73 17.17 3.21
C ARG A 115 17.75 17.17 1.69
N ASP A 116 16.92 16.33 1.07
CA ASP A 116 17.12 15.91 -0.33
C ASP A 116 16.40 16.81 -1.37
N GLY A 117 16.21 18.10 -1.06
CA GLY A 117 15.56 19.06 -1.96
C GLY A 117 14.04 18.86 -2.14
N TYR A 118 13.45 17.89 -1.43
CA TYR A 118 12.00 17.73 -1.35
C TYR A 118 11.35 18.97 -0.71
N ARG A 119 10.13 19.27 -1.15
CA ARG A 119 9.30 20.35 -0.58
C ARG A 119 8.20 19.82 0.33
N ASP A 120 8.36 18.58 0.78
CA ASP A 120 7.40 17.91 1.64
C ASP A 120 7.64 18.33 3.09
N ARG A 121 6.56 18.42 3.86
CA ARG A 121 6.60 18.87 5.25
C ARG A 121 6.22 17.73 6.18
N LEU A 122 7.16 17.31 7.01
CA LEU A 122 6.91 16.37 8.09
C LEU A 122 6.53 17.13 9.37
N SER A 123 5.43 16.73 10.00
CA SER A 123 4.91 17.36 11.21
C SER A 123 4.48 16.30 12.23
N ALA A 124 4.75 16.55 13.51
CA ALA A 124 4.27 15.72 14.61
C ALA A 124 2.84 16.14 15.00
N SER A 125 2.02 15.15 15.35
CA SER A 125 0.62 15.31 15.78
C SER A 125 0.36 14.39 16.97
N GLY A 126 0.76 14.82 18.17
CA GLY A 126 0.73 13.98 19.36
C GLY A 126 1.71 12.81 19.22
N ASN A 127 1.20 11.57 19.28
CA ASN A 127 1.99 10.34 19.12
C ASN A 127 1.99 9.81 17.67
N SER A 128 1.66 10.66 16.70
CA SER A 128 1.55 10.30 15.27
C SER A 128 2.25 11.36 14.43
N TYR A 129 2.53 11.03 13.18
CA TYR A 129 3.19 11.94 12.25
C TYR A 129 2.38 12.12 10.99
N ALA A 130 2.58 13.25 10.33
CA ALA A 130 2.01 13.48 9.02
C ALA A 130 3.03 14.11 8.08
N LEU A 131 3.16 13.51 6.91
CA LEU A 131 3.94 14.03 5.79
C LEU A 131 2.97 14.67 4.79
N THR A 132 3.10 15.97 4.60
CA THR A 132 2.33 16.72 3.60
C THR A 132 3.20 16.90 2.36
N LEU A 133 2.78 16.31 1.25
CA LEU A 133 3.52 16.40 -0.01
C LEU A 133 3.31 17.76 -0.67
N LYS A 134 4.17 18.11 -1.62
CA LYS A 134 3.98 19.31 -2.46
C LYS A 134 2.59 19.39 -3.10
N SER A 135 2.02 18.25 -3.46
CA SER A 135 0.65 18.13 -4.02
C SER A 135 -0.47 18.35 -3.02
N GLN A 136 -0.16 18.67 -1.75
CA GLN A 136 -1.08 18.77 -0.63
C GLN A 136 -1.78 17.45 -0.25
N VAL A 137 -1.34 16.31 -0.80
CA VAL A 137 -1.70 14.99 -0.29
C VAL A 137 -0.98 14.77 1.04
N ARG A 138 -1.72 14.31 2.04
CA ARG A 138 -1.23 14.04 3.40
C ARG A 138 -1.13 12.54 3.63
N LEU A 139 0.06 12.08 3.98
CA LEU A 139 0.29 10.72 4.49
C LEU A 139 0.28 10.77 6.01
N GLU A 140 -0.58 9.99 6.63
CA GLU A 140 -0.73 9.89 8.08
C GLU A 140 -0.04 8.63 8.58
N PHE A 141 0.80 8.77 9.59
CA PHE A 141 1.58 7.68 10.18
C PHE A 141 1.17 7.46 11.63
N GLU A 142 0.93 6.20 11.98
CA GLU A 142 0.59 5.79 13.33
C GLU A 142 1.75 5.00 13.97
N PRO A 143 1.90 5.07 15.31
CA PRO A 143 2.98 4.39 16.02
C PRO A 143 2.78 2.87 15.97
N THR A 144 3.89 2.12 15.90
CA THR A 144 3.87 0.66 16.04
C THR A 144 4.31 0.22 17.44
N ASN A 145 4.41 -1.08 17.66
CA ASN A 145 5.00 -1.66 18.87
C ASN A 145 6.54 -1.50 18.94
N VAL A 146 7.17 -1.02 17.86
CA VAL A 146 8.60 -0.72 17.79
C VAL A 146 8.79 0.77 18.11
N ILE A 147 9.68 1.08 19.05
CA ILE A 147 9.90 2.46 19.51
C ILE A 147 10.42 3.31 18.35
N ASN A 148 9.82 4.49 18.17
CA ASN A 148 10.12 5.47 17.12
C ASN A 148 9.90 4.96 15.67
N HIS A 149 9.19 3.85 15.50
CA HIS A 149 8.75 3.36 14.20
C HIS A 149 7.27 3.68 14.00
N TYR A 150 6.92 4.22 12.84
CA TYR A 150 5.56 4.59 12.48
C TYR A 150 5.20 4.03 11.12
N ARG A 151 4.04 3.39 11.00
CA ARG A 151 3.54 2.82 9.74
C ARG A 151 2.50 3.74 9.11
N LEU A 152 2.39 3.73 7.78
CA LEU A 152 1.37 4.49 7.07
C LEU A 152 -0.03 3.95 7.42
N SER A 153 -0.92 4.81 7.93
CA SER A 153 -2.30 4.43 8.22
C SER A 153 -3.27 4.96 7.17
N ARG A 154 -3.05 6.18 6.66
CA ARG A 154 -3.96 6.84 5.72
C ARG A 154 -3.22 7.71 4.70
N ILE A 155 -3.80 7.82 3.51
CA ILE A 155 -3.41 8.78 2.47
C ILE A 155 -4.63 9.64 2.17
N VAL A 156 -4.55 10.94 2.43
CA VAL A 156 -5.70 11.85 2.39
C VAL A 156 -5.44 12.97 1.38
N ASP A 157 -6.40 13.25 0.50
CA ASP A 157 -6.35 14.41 -0.38
C ASP A 157 -6.84 15.69 0.30
N THR A 158 -6.74 16.82 -0.41
CA THR A 158 -7.20 18.13 0.08
C THR A 158 -8.72 18.21 0.30
N ASN A 159 -9.48 17.29 -0.30
CA ASN A 159 -10.94 17.24 -0.20
C ASN A 159 -11.41 16.26 0.90
N GLY A 160 -10.47 15.66 1.65
CA GLY A 160 -10.77 14.70 2.72
C GLY A 160 -11.06 13.27 2.23
N ASN A 161 -10.92 12.97 0.94
CA ASN A 161 -10.98 11.58 0.47
C ASN A 161 -9.74 10.85 0.99
N ALA A 162 -9.95 9.70 1.63
CA ALA A 162 -8.89 8.95 2.28
C ALA A 162 -8.79 7.50 1.78
N ILE A 163 -7.60 7.08 1.38
CA ILE A 163 -7.23 5.68 1.29
C ILE A 163 -6.82 5.22 2.68
N ALA A 164 -7.43 4.16 3.20
CA ALA A 164 -7.15 3.63 4.53
C ALA A 164 -6.40 2.30 4.42
N LEU A 165 -5.43 2.11 5.31
CA LEU A 165 -4.63 0.90 5.44
C LEU A 165 -4.99 0.22 6.76
N THR A 166 -5.35 -1.06 6.68
CA THR A 166 -5.73 -1.89 7.84
C THR A 166 -4.67 -2.96 8.08
N TYR A 167 -4.27 -3.10 9.33
CA TYR A 167 -3.23 -4.05 9.75
C TYR A 167 -3.78 -5.08 10.73
N ASP A 168 -3.20 -6.27 10.75
CA ASP A 168 -3.48 -7.28 11.77
C ASP A 168 -2.73 -7.02 13.10
N SER A 169 -2.93 -7.89 14.08
CA SER A 169 -2.25 -7.83 15.38
C SER A 169 -0.74 -8.02 15.32
N ASN A 170 -0.23 -8.64 14.24
CA ASN A 170 1.19 -8.83 14.00
C ASN A 170 1.82 -7.64 13.26
N GLY A 171 1.01 -6.66 12.86
CA GLY A 171 1.44 -5.48 12.12
C GLY A 171 1.56 -5.68 10.62
N LEU A 172 0.98 -6.74 10.06
CA LEU A 172 0.95 -7.01 8.62
C LEU A 172 -0.24 -6.29 7.97
N LEU A 173 -0.01 -5.66 6.81
CA LEU A 173 -1.05 -4.95 6.06
C LEU A 173 -2.02 -5.96 5.47
N THR A 174 -3.28 -5.98 5.91
CA THR A 174 -4.29 -6.94 5.42
C THR A 174 -5.23 -6.33 4.39
N GLN A 175 -5.45 -5.01 4.44
CA GLN A 175 -6.35 -4.34 3.52
C GLN A 175 -5.92 -2.91 3.21
N VAL A 176 -6.10 -2.52 1.94
CA VAL A 176 -6.07 -1.12 1.49
C VAL A 176 -7.42 -0.80 0.90
N SER A 177 -8.16 0.16 1.46
CA SER A 177 -9.51 0.50 1.02
C SER A 177 -9.59 1.95 0.56
N ASP A 178 -10.39 2.18 -0.48
CA ASP A 178 -10.73 3.52 -0.95
C ASP A 178 -12.10 3.99 -0.43
N PRO A 179 -12.42 5.29 -0.52
CA PRO A 179 -13.72 5.82 -0.10
C PRO A 179 -14.92 5.29 -0.89
N SER A 180 -14.68 4.62 -2.02
CA SER A 180 -15.73 4.07 -2.90
C SER A 180 -16.03 2.60 -2.58
N GLY A 181 -15.37 2.03 -1.56
CA GLY A 181 -15.57 0.64 -1.13
C GLY A 181 -14.77 -0.39 -1.94
N ARG A 182 -13.87 0.03 -2.84
CA ARG A 182 -12.91 -0.88 -3.48
C ARG A 182 -11.74 -1.12 -2.55
N ALA A 183 -11.20 -2.34 -2.57
CA ALA A 183 -10.09 -2.69 -1.72
C ALA A 183 -9.11 -3.65 -2.39
N ILE A 184 -7.84 -3.55 -1.98
CA ILE A 184 -6.85 -4.62 -2.11
C ILE A 184 -6.83 -5.38 -0.78
N GLN A 185 -6.91 -6.70 -0.84
CA GLN A 185 -6.75 -7.61 0.30
C GLN A 185 -5.44 -8.38 0.15
N LEU A 186 -4.65 -8.42 1.21
CA LEU A 186 -3.40 -9.16 1.26
C LEU A 186 -3.60 -10.39 2.14
N GLN A 187 -3.06 -11.51 1.70
CA GLN A 187 -3.17 -12.80 2.38
C GLN A 187 -1.79 -13.28 2.78
N TYR A 188 -1.70 -13.84 3.98
CA TYR A 188 -0.46 -14.30 4.56
C TYR A 188 -0.58 -15.75 5.03
N THR A 189 0.52 -16.50 4.88
CA THR A 189 0.71 -17.79 5.54
C THR A 189 1.86 -17.62 6.52
N GLY A 190 1.54 -17.64 7.82
CA GLY A 190 2.45 -17.12 8.84
C GLY A 190 2.73 -15.63 8.57
N ASN A 191 4.01 -15.25 8.52
CA ASN A 191 4.42 -13.86 8.25
C ASN A 191 4.84 -13.61 6.81
N LYS A 192 4.44 -14.48 5.86
CA LYS A 192 4.82 -14.36 4.43
C LYS A 192 3.61 -14.04 3.57
N LEU A 193 3.76 -13.06 2.69
CA LEU A 193 2.72 -12.67 1.74
C LEU A 193 2.54 -13.79 0.70
N THR A 194 1.33 -14.34 0.62
CA THR A 194 1.01 -15.45 -0.30
C THR A 194 -0.06 -15.10 -1.32
N GLY A 195 -0.78 -13.99 -1.14
CA GLY A 195 -1.81 -13.57 -2.09
C GLY A 195 -2.13 -12.09 -2.02
N VAL A 196 -2.44 -11.53 -3.18
CA VAL A 196 -3.00 -10.18 -3.34
C VAL A 196 -4.28 -10.33 -4.13
N ARG A 197 -5.41 -9.89 -3.56
CA ARG A 197 -6.73 -9.97 -4.18
C ARG A 197 -7.32 -8.60 -4.30
N PHE A 198 -7.91 -8.32 -5.46
CA PHE A 198 -8.76 -7.16 -5.62
C PHE A 198 -10.19 -7.53 -5.22
N ALA A 199 -10.75 -6.79 -4.27
CA ALA A 199 -12.14 -6.89 -3.86
C ALA A 199 -12.83 -5.58 -4.21
N VAL A 200 -13.74 -5.61 -5.18
CA VAL A 200 -14.76 -4.57 -5.27
C VAL A 200 -15.74 -4.87 -4.14
N GLY A 201 -16.06 -3.88 -3.31
CA GLY A 201 -17.03 -4.04 -2.23
C GLY A 201 -18.22 -4.86 -2.71
N GLU A 202 -18.54 -5.93 -1.98
CA GLU A 202 -19.72 -6.72 -2.27
C GLU A 202 -20.91 -5.76 -2.31
N TRP A 203 -21.64 -5.75 -3.43
CA TRP A 203 -23.01 -5.25 -3.41
C TRP A 203 -23.70 -6.02 -2.27
N ARG A 204 -24.08 -5.32 -1.18
CA ARG A 204 -24.82 -5.87 -0.03
C ARG A 204 -26.26 -6.30 -0.43
N GLY A 205 -26.40 -7.02 -1.53
CA GLY A 205 -27.67 -7.40 -2.13
C GLY A 205 -27.63 -8.61 -3.07
N MET A 206 -26.47 -9.22 -3.34
CA MET A 206 -26.43 -10.49 -4.07
C MET A 206 -25.65 -11.53 -3.29
N SER A 207 -26.39 -12.36 -2.57
CA SER A 207 -25.88 -13.62 -2.04
C SER A 207 -25.24 -14.40 -3.19
N ARG A 208 -24.02 -14.91 -3.00
CA ARG A 208 -23.34 -15.79 -3.95
C ARG A 208 -24.31 -16.91 -4.34
N MET A 209 -24.86 -16.87 -5.56
CA MET A 209 -25.46 -18.08 -6.14
C MET A 209 -24.31 -19.07 -6.34
N ARG A 210 -24.19 -20.03 -5.41
CA ARG A 210 -23.44 -21.24 -5.67
C ARG A 210 -24.12 -21.92 -6.85
N CYS A 211 -23.43 -22.08 -7.98
CA CYS A 211 -23.82 -23.09 -8.95
C CYS A 211 -23.70 -24.45 -8.27
N THR A 212 -24.80 -24.90 -7.68
CA THR A 212 -24.93 -26.25 -7.13
C THR A 212 -25.65 -27.05 -8.20
N GLY A 213 -24.89 -27.59 -9.16
CA GLY A 213 -25.46 -28.36 -10.25
C GLY A 213 -24.52 -28.45 -11.45
N CYS A 214 -23.56 -29.36 -11.39
CA CYS A 214 -23.03 -29.96 -12.61
C CYS A 214 -24.11 -30.94 -13.09
N MET A 215 -25.06 -30.49 -13.92
CA MET A 215 -25.94 -31.43 -14.61
C MET A 215 -25.19 -31.98 -15.82
N THR A 216 -24.83 -33.26 -15.72
CA THR A 216 -24.38 -34.09 -16.84
C THR A 216 -25.39 -34.06 -17.99
N ARG A 217 -24.84 -33.92 -19.21
CA ARG A 217 -25.47 -33.92 -20.55
C ARG A 217 -26.83 -34.61 -20.67
N GLN A 218 -27.73 -34.00 -21.44
CA GLN A 218 -28.44 -34.69 -22.52
C GLN A 218 -28.79 -33.75 -23.69
N ALA A 219 -28.85 -34.35 -24.87
CA ALA A 219 -28.88 -33.71 -26.18
C ALA A 219 -30.25 -33.10 -26.52
N THR A 220 -30.25 -32.28 -27.57
CA THR A 220 -31.38 -31.69 -28.32
C THR A 220 -32.20 -30.59 -27.62
N GLY A 221 -32.19 -29.39 -28.23
CA GLY A 221 -33.20 -28.36 -28.02
C GLY A 221 -32.64 -27.02 -27.54
N CYS A 222 -32.54 -26.05 -28.46
CA CYS A 222 -32.21 -24.67 -28.16
C CYS A 222 -33.34 -24.02 -27.35
N ASN A 223 -33.14 -23.76 -26.05
CA ASN A 223 -34.05 -22.94 -25.25
C ASN A 223 -33.27 -21.73 -24.70
N ARG A 224 -33.57 -20.55 -25.25
CA ARG A 224 -33.08 -19.26 -24.74
C ARG A 224 -33.75 -18.97 -23.40
N CYS A 225 -32.98 -18.85 -22.31
CA CYS A 225 -33.47 -18.28 -21.06
C CYS A 225 -33.44 -16.74 -21.16
N GLY A 226 -34.60 -16.11 -21.33
CA GLY A 226 -34.75 -14.67 -21.14
C GLY A 226 -34.91 -14.36 -19.65
N MET A 227 -34.08 -13.45 -19.11
CA MET A 227 -34.25 -12.91 -17.76
C MET A 227 -35.17 -11.69 -17.81
N ALA A 228 -36.36 -11.79 -17.21
CA ALA A 228 -37.21 -10.63 -16.94
C ALA A 228 -37.02 -10.22 -15.47
N TRP A 229 -36.72 -8.95 -15.23
CA TRP A 229 -36.61 -8.38 -13.89
C TRP A 229 -37.91 -7.65 -13.55
N SER A 230 -38.53 -7.96 -12.41
CA SER A 230 -39.46 -7.03 -11.76
C SER A 230 -39.10 -6.90 -10.28
N ARG A 231 -39.23 -5.68 -9.77
CA ARG A 231 -38.86 -5.30 -8.40
C ARG A 231 -39.91 -5.83 -7.43
N THR A 232 -39.42 -6.35 -6.32
CA THR A 232 -40.13 -6.58 -5.05
C THR A 232 -40.79 -7.97 -4.93
N THR A 233 -40.17 -8.79 -4.06
CA THR A 233 -40.63 -10.07 -3.50
C THR A 233 -40.61 -11.29 -4.43
N LEU A 234 -39.69 -12.24 -4.15
CA LEU A 234 -39.67 -13.56 -4.79
C LEU A 234 -40.58 -14.51 -4.01
N THR A 235 -41.80 -14.72 -4.49
CA THR A 235 -42.60 -15.91 -4.14
C THR A 235 -42.30 -16.97 -5.20
N MET A 236 -41.83 -18.15 -4.79
CA MET A 236 -41.74 -19.31 -5.69
C MET A 236 -43.16 -19.68 -6.13
N MET A 237 -43.50 -19.46 -7.41
CA MET A 237 -44.62 -20.15 -8.03
C MET A 237 -44.09 -21.45 -8.65
N THR A 238 -44.44 -22.58 -8.04
CA THR A 238 -44.42 -23.86 -8.72
C THR A 238 -45.65 -23.93 -9.61
N THR A 239 -45.49 -23.76 -10.92
CA THR A 239 -46.53 -24.22 -11.86
C THR A 239 -46.32 -25.72 -12.06
N GLY A 240 -47.27 -26.50 -11.57
CA GLY A 240 -47.31 -27.95 -11.75
C GLY A 240 -47.77 -28.34 -13.16
N CYS A 241 -47.22 -29.47 -13.59
CA CYS A 241 -47.45 -30.28 -14.79
C CYS A 241 -47.15 -29.62 -16.14
#